data_AF-A0A844IIC3-F1
#
_entry.id   AF-A0A844IIC3-F1
#
_cell.length_a   1.000
_cell.length_b   1.000
_cell.length_c   1.000
_cell.angle_alpha   90.00
_cell.angle_beta   90.00
_cell.angle_gamma   90.00
#
_symmetry.space_group_name_H-M   'P 1'
#
loop_
_entity.id
_entity.type
_entity.pdbx_description
1 polymer ?
#
loop_
_entity_poly.entity_id
_entity_poly.type
_entity_poly.pdbx_seq_one_letter_code
_entity_poly.pdbx_strand_id
1 'polypeptide(L)'
;MVKYTFNLKLKDSPQQYTYTLDLNPIQEDMPEQIFTPAIKEDIRTTLQKLSLSAIKDHQLNNIIQTWVEDIREGYRFSSLTLNLRLLIEENIDKLHETGNQEIPKIIEPDISNIEPQFGMLPPLNFI
;
A
#
# COMPACT_ATOMS: atom_id res chain seq x y z
N MET A 1 30.65 -17.99 -4.12
CA MET A 1 29.36 -17.46 -3.66
C MET A 1 28.32 -17.85 -4.69
N VAL A 2 27.14 -18.25 -4.25
CA VAL A 2 26.04 -18.71 -5.10
C VAL A 2 24.88 -17.73 -4.95
N LYS A 3 24.27 -17.37 -6.07
CA LYS A 3 23.17 -16.41 -6.10
C LYS A 3 21.83 -17.10 -5.84
N TYR A 4 21.12 -16.62 -4.83
CA TYR A 4 19.76 -17.01 -4.47
C TYR A 4 18.79 -15.89 -4.80
N THR A 5 17.64 -16.25 -5.35
CA THR A 5 16.67 -15.30 -5.90
C THR A 5 15.29 -15.55 -5.30
N PHE A 6 14.72 -14.53 -4.67
CA PHE A 6 13.36 -14.54 -4.15
C PHE A 6 12.44 -13.74 -5.07
N ASN A 7 11.28 -14.30 -5.39
CA ASN A 7 10.27 -13.68 -6.25
C ASN A 7 8.97 -13.45 -5.48
N LEU A 8 8.64 -12.18 -5.25
CA LEU A 8 7.37 -11.76 -4.69
C LEU A 8 6.35 -11.54 -5.82
N LYS A 9 5.20 -12.19 -5.71
CA LYS A 9 4.03 -11.94 -6.56
C LYS A 9 2.91 -11.35 -5.70
N LEU A 10 2.17 -10.40 -6.26
CA LEU A 10 0.96 -9.89 -5.62
C LEU A 10 -0.24 -10.65 -6.17
N LYS A 11 -1.21 -10.97 -5.32
CA LYS A 11 -2.39 -11.76 -5.71
C LYS A 11 -3.16 -11.14 -6.88
N ASP A 12 -3.24 -9.81 -6.92
CA ASP A 12 -4.03 -9.05 -7.89
C ASP A 12 -3.17 -8.40 -8.99
N SER A 13 -1.90 -8.79 -9.13
CA SER A 13 -1.00 -8.26 -10.16
C SER A 13 -0.26 -9.39 -10.89
N PRO A 14 -0.14 -9.33 -12.22
CA PRO A 14 0.69 -10.26 -12.97
C PRO A 14 2.20 -9.98 -12.80
N GLN A 15 2.57 -8.87 -12.14
CA GLN A 15 3.96 -8.46 -11.95
C GLN A 15 4.66 -9.31 -10.88
N GLN A 16 5.96 -9.49 -11.09
CA GLN A 16 6.83 -10.20 -10.18
C GLN A 16 7.98 -9.27 -9.76
N TYR A 17 8.23 -9.19 -8.46
CA TYR A 17 9.28 -8.36 -7.88
C TYR A 17 10.36 -9.25 -7.30
N THR A 18 11.61 -8.97 -7.64
CA THR A 18 12.72 -9.88 -7.36
C THR A 18 13.72 -9.25 -6.40
N TYR A 19 14.21 -10.05 -5.47
CA TYR A 19 15.32 -9.71 -4.58
C TYR A 19 16.37 -10.84 -4.60
N THR A 20 17.65 -10.52 -4.49
CA THR A 20 18.73 -11.49 -4.63
C THR A 20 19.77 -11.37 -3.54
N LEU A 21 20.28 -12.50 -3.07
CA LEU A 21 21.40 -12.60 -2.13
C LEU A 21 22.49 -13.51 -2.71
N ASP A 22 23.74 -13.16 -2.43
CA ASP A 22 24.89 -14.03 -2.71
C ASP A 22 25.31 -14.73 -1.42
N LEU A 23 25.14 -16.05 -1.38
CA LEU A 23 25.43 -16.86 -0.20
C LEU A 23 26.79 -17.57 -0.35
N ASN A 24 27.46 -17.74 0.78
CA ASN A 24 28.61 -18.63 0.90
C ASN A 24 28.16 -20.01 1.44
N PRO A 25 28.98 -21.06 1.34
CA PRO A 25 28.59 -22.41 1.76
C PRO A 25 28.09 -22.50 3.22
N ILE A 26 28.69 -21.73 4.14
CA ILE A 26 28.28 -21.72 5.56
C ILE A 26 26.88 -21.13 5.71
N GLN A 27 26.57 -20.10 4.92
CA GLN A 27 25.25 -19.47 4.89
C GLN A 27 24.19 -20.38 4.24
N GLU A 28 24.56 -21.19 3.25
CA GLU A 28 23.67 -22.21 2.67
C GLU A 28 23.32 -23.30 3.70
N ASP A 29 24.29 -23.72 4.52
CA ASP A 29 24.07 -24.72 5.58
C ASP A 29 23.24 -24.17 6.76
N MET A 30 23.29 -22.85 6.99
CA MET A 30 22.61 -22.16 8.10
C MET A 30 21.86 -20.89 7.64
N PRO A 31 20.79 -21.03 6.84
CA PRO A 31 20.13 -19.90 6.19
C PRO A 31 19.49 -18.90 7.17
N GLU A 32 19.13 -19.32 8.39
CA GLU A 32 18.52 -18.46 9.39
C GLU A 32 19.47 -17.35 9.86
N GLN A 33 20.78 -17.62 9.84
CA GLN A 33 21.80 -16.67 10.28
C GLN A 33 21.98 -15.50 9.31
N ILE A 34 21.56 -15.67 8.05
CA ILE A 34 21.67 -14.63 7.01
C ILE A 34 20.71 -13.48 7.31
N PHE A 35 19.50 -13.78 7.78
CA PHE A 35 18.43 -12.80 7.93
C PHE A 35 18.58 -11.97 9.21
N THR A 36 19.69 -11.23 9.32
CA THR A 36 19.91 -10.22 10.36
C THR A 36 18.88 -9.09 10.26
N PRO A 37 18.61 -8.32 11.34
CA PRO A 37 17.66 -7.21 11.28
C PRO A 37 17.92 -6.23 10.13
N ALA A 38 19.19 -5.96 9.81
CA ALA A 38 19.57 -5.10 8.69
C ALA A 38 19.14 -5.68 7.34
N ILE A 39 19.39 -6.98 7.11
CA ILE A 39 18.99 -7.66 5.86
C ILE A 39 17.46 -7.78 5.77
N LYS A 40 16.78 -8.06 6.88
CA LYS A 40 15.31 -8.08 6.91
C LYS A 40 14.71 -6.74 6.50
N GLU A 41 15.29 -5.64 6.99
CA GLU A 41 14.82 -4.30 6.64
C GLU A 41 15.18 -3.90 5.21
N ASP A 42 16.34 -4.32 4.70
CA ASP A 42 16.71 -4.14 3.29
C ASP A 42 15.75 -4.90 2.35
N ILE A 43 15.41 -6.14 2.69
CA ILE A 43 14.38 -6.92 1.97
C ILE A 43 13.04 -6.18 1.99
N ARG A 44 12.59 -5.72 3.17
CA ARG A 44 11.34 -4.99 3.33
C ARG A 44 11.33 -3.75 2.45
N THR A 45 12.30 -2.85 2.64
CA THR A 45 12.36 -1.56 1.93
C THR A 45 12.49 -1.73 0.42
N THR A 46 13.31 -2.68 -0.04
CA THR A 46 13.49 -2.96 -1.46
C THR A 46 12.21 -3.50 -2.08
N LEU A 47 11.60 -4.53 -1.50
CA LEU A 47 10.37 -5.11 -2.04
C LEU A 47 9.20 -4.13 -1.99
N GLN A 48 9.05 -3.34 -0.92
CA GLN A 48 8.03 -2.28 -0.85
C GLN A 48 8.23 -1.22 -1.93
N LYS A 49 9.48 -0.81 -2.20
CA LYS A 49 9.79 0.19 -3.24
C LYS A 49 9.49 -0.34 -4.63
N LEU A 50 9.78 -1.62 -4.88
CA LEU A 50 9.52 -2.26 -6.17
C LEU A 50 8.02 -2.50 -6.39
N SER A 51 7.32 -2.99 -5.38
CA SER A 51 5.90 -3.37 -5.49
C SER A 51 4.92 -2.24 -5.21
N LEU A 52 5.42 -1.12 -4.67
CA LEU A 52 4.60 0.00 -4.15
C LEU A 52 3.52 -0.47 -3.16
N SER A 53 3.78 -1.59 -2.47
CA SER A 53 2.87 -2.20 -1.50
C SER A 53 3.50 -2.17 -0.12
N ALA A 54 2.68 -2.13 0.93
CA ALA A 54 3.15 -2.21 2.30
C ALA A 54 3.49 -3.65 2.69
N ILE A 55 4.65 -3.86 3.32
CA ILE A 55 5.12 -5.13 3.86
C ILE A 55 5.30 -4.96 5.37
N LYS A 56 4.32 -5.46 6.13
CA LYS A 56 4.33 -5.47 7.60
C LYS A 56 5.12 -6.67 8.12
N ASP A 57 5.41 -6.68 9.42
CA ASP A 57 6.26 -7.70 10.06
C ASP A 57 5.78 -9.13 9.81
N HIS A 58 4.46 -9.38 9.86
CA HIS A 58 3.91 -10.70 9.59
C HIS A 58 4.16 -11.18 8.15
N GLN A 59 4.03 -10.29 7.16
CA GLN A 59 4.33 -10.58 5.75
C GLN A 59 5.83 -10.78 5.53
N LEU A 60 6.65 -9.93 6.14
CA LEU A 60 8.11 -10.05 6.08
C LEU A 60 8.60 -11.38 6.69
N ASN A 61 8.04 -11.76 7.83
CA ASN A 61 8.35 -13.04 8.46
C ASN A 61 7.94 -14.21 7.56
N ASN A 62 6.80 -14.14 6.87
CA ASN A 62 6.38 -15.17 5.92
C ASN A 62 7.37 -15.29 4.75
N ILE A 63 7.77 -14.16 4.15
CA ILE A 63 8.80 -14.10 3.10
C ILE A 63 10.08 -14.80 3.55
N ILE A 64 10.58 -14.45 4.75
CA ILE A 64 11.83 -14.99 5.28
C ILE A 64 11.70 -16.49 5.56
N GLN A 65 10.61 -16.94 6.19
CA GLN A 65 10.42 -18.36 6.51
C GLN A 65 10.37 -19.21 5.24
N THR A 66 9.59 -18.79 4.24
CA THR A 66 9.56 -19.47 2.93
C THR A 66 10.95 -19.51 2.30
N TRP A 67 11.69 -18.41 2.34
CA TRP A 67 13.00 -18.38 1.71
C TRP A 67 14.03 -19.25 2.46
N VAL A 68 14.00 -19.27 3.79
CA VAL A 68 14.84 -20.14 4.62
C VAL A 68 14.57 -21.62 4.31
N GLU A 69 13.29 -22.01 4.25
CA GLU A 69 12.87 -23.37 3.93
C GLU A 69 13.34 -23.79 2.54
N ASP A 70 13.11 -22.93 1.54
CA ASP A 70 13.54 -23.18 0.17
C ASP A 70 15.07 -23.32 0.05
N ILE A 71 15.84 -22.46 0.73
CA ILE A 71 17.32 -22.57 0.75
C ILE A 71 17.75 -23.89 1.38
N ARG A 72 17.11 -24.31 2.48
CA ARG A 72 17.41 -25.57 3.17
C ARG A 72 17.10 -26.78 2.30
N GLU A 73 16.08 -26.71 1.46
CA GLU A 73 15.76 -27.74 0.45
C GLU A 73 16.68 -27.68 -0.80
N GLY A 74 17.56 -26.67 -0.87
CA GLY A 74 18.51 -26.50 -1.96
C GLY A 74 17.96 -25.72 -3.16
N TYR A 75 16.78 -25.11 -3.05
CA TYR A 75 16.24 -24.26 -4.09
C TYR A 75 16.94 -22.90 -4.14
N ARG A 76 17.45 -22.57 -5.32
CA ARG A 76 18.06 -21.26 -5.60
C ARG A 76 17.05 -20.19 -5.98
N PHE A 77 15.82 -20.61 -6.29
CA PHE A 77 14.74 -19.75 -6.72
C PHE A 77 13.51 -20.02 -5.85
N SER A 78 13.13 -19.00 -5.10
CA SER A 78 11.94 -19.01 -4.23
C SER A 78 10.86 -18.13 -4.84
N SER A 79 9.60 -18.47 -4.61
CA SER A 79 8.47 -17.63 -5.02
C SER A 79 7.36 -17.67 -3.99
N LEU A 80 6.83 -16.50 -3.64
CA LEU A 80 5.68 -16.39 -2.74
C LEU A 80 4.66 -15.41 -3.31
N THR A 81 3.39 -15.78 -3.24
CA THR A 81 2.27 -14.89 -3.60
C THR A 81 1.62 -14.34 -2.34
N LEU A 82 1.58 -13.02 -2.21
CA LEU A 82 0.98 -12.34 -1.06
C LEU A 82 -0.17 -11.42 -1.48
N ASN A 83 -1.13 -11.24 -0.58
CA ASN A 83 -2.12 -10.17 -0.68
C ASN A 83 -1.60 -8.98 0.15
N LEU A 84 -1.10 -7.95 -0.53
CA LEU A 84 -0.54 -6.75 0.09
C LEU A 84 -1.38 -5.53 -0.27
N ARG A 85 -1.52 -4.61 0.69
CA ARG A 85 -2.16 -3.31 0.47
C ARG A 85 -1.19 -2.33 -0.17
N LEU A 86 -1.71 -1.30 -0.85
CA LEU A 86 -0.87 -0.26 -1.43
C LEU A 86 -0.16 0.53 -0.32
N LEU A 87 1.10 0.90 -0.57
CA LEU A 87 1.90 1.65 0.41
C LEU A 87 1.31 3.04 0.69
N ILE A 88 0.62 3.62 -0.30
CA ILE A 88 -0.03 4.92 -0.15
C ILE A 88 -1.25 4.84 0.78
N GLU A 89 -2.03 3.76 0.72
CA GLU A 89 -3.21 3.57 1.58
C GLU A 89 -2.83 3.54 3.06
N GLU A 90 -1.67 2.96 3.38
CA GLU A 90 -1.14 2.91 4.74
C GLU A 90 -0.60 4.26 5.25
N ASN A 91 -0.42 5.25 4.36
CA ASN A 91 0.03 6.59 4.71
C ASN A 91 -1.01 7.68 4.40
N ILE A 92 -2.24 7.32 4.02
CA ILE A 92 -3.32 8.28 3.73
C ILE A 92 -3.55 9.22 4.90
N ASP A 93 -3.54 8.71 6.14
CA ASP A 93 -3.74 9.51 7.35
C ASP A 93 -2.66 10.58 7.59
N LYS A 94 -1.55 10.50 6.85
CA LYS A 94 -0.42 11.45 6.90
C LYS A 94 -0.38 12.38 5.69
N LEU A 95 -1.28 12.21 4.73
CA LEU A 95 -1.38 13.12 3.59
C LEU A 95 -2.03 14.43 4.07
N HIS A 96 -1.20 15.46 4.23
CA HIS A 96 -1.70 16.82 4.44
C HIS A 96 -1.96 17.46 3.07
N GLU A 97 -3.21 17.82 2.79
CA GLU A 97 -3.56 18.55 1.59
C GLU A 97 -3.08 20.01 1.69
N THR A 98 -2.30 20.47 0.71
CA THR A 98 -1.79 21.86 0.63
C THR A 98 -2.73 22.81 -0.09
N GLY A 99 -3.95 22.35 -0.40
CA GLY A 99 -4.99 23.14 -1.04
C GLY A 99 -5.55 24.22 -0.12
N ASN A 100 -6.34 25.13 -0.68
CA ASN A 100 -7.07 26.10 0.11
C ASN A 100 -8.19 25.38 0.89
N GLN A 101 -7.90 25.03 2.14
CA GLN A 101 -8.86 24.45 3.07
C GLN A 101 -9.64 25.51 3.86
N GLU A 102 -9.50 26.79 3.51
CA GLU A 102 -10.34 27.82 4.10
C GLU A 102 -11.81 27.59 3.71
N ILE A 103 -12.67 27.57 4.72
CA ILE A 103 -14.12 27.58 4.49
C ILE A 103 -14.42 28.89 3.76
N PRO A 104 -14.98 28.85 2.53
CA PRO A 104 -15.30 30.06 1.80
C PRO A 104 -16.25 30.90 2.65
N LYS A 105 -16.03 32.22 2.65
CA LYS A 105 -16.92 33.14 3.37
C LYS A 105 -18.34 32.90 2.89
N ILE A 106 -19.25 32.66 3.83
CA ILE A 106 -20.68 32.62 3.56
C ILE A 106 -21.07 34.04 3.17
N ILE A 107 -21.39 34.24 1.89
CA ILE A 107 -21.93 35.50 1.39
C ILE A 107 -23.45 35.36 1.49
N GLU A 108 -24.08 36.20 2.31
CA GLU A 108 -25.54 36.27 2.32
C GLU A 108 -26.02 36.75 0.94
N PRO A 109 -26.99 36.06 0.32
CA PRO A 109 -27.55 36.54 -0.94
C PRO A 109 -28.24 37.89 -0.71
N ASP A 110 -27.94 38.87 -1.56
CA ASP A 110 -28.67 40.15 -1.56
C ASP A 110 -30.09 39.91 -2.09
N ILE A 111 -31.05 39.91 -1.16
CA ILE A 111 -32.48 39.76 -1.45
C ILE A 111 -33.21 41.11 -1.50
N SER A 112 -32.51 42.25 -1.47
CA SER A 112 -33.12 43.58 -1.40
C SER A 112 -33.98 43.93 -2.62
N ASN A 113 -33.71 43.28 -3.77
CA ASN A 113 -34.47 43.43 -5.01
C ASN A 113 -35.48 42.28 -5.23
N ILE A 114 -35.68 41.42 -4.24
CA ILE A 114 -36.63 40.31 -4.31
C ILE A 114 -37.87 40.71 -3.51
N GLU A 115 -38.87 41.22 -4.21
CA GLU A 115 -40.21 41.40 -3.66
C GLU A 115 -41.11 40.23 -4.07
N PRO A 116 -41.98 39.73 -3.18
CA PRO A 116 -43.01 38.80 -3.59
C PRO A 116 -43.95 39.50 -4.56
N GLN A 117 -43.86 39.16 -5.84
CA GLN A 117 -44.91 39.48 -6.80
C GLN A 117 -46.13 38.64 -6.40
N PHE A 118 -47.10 39.31 -5.77
CA PHE A 118 -48.40 38.82 -5.28
C PHE A 118 -48.73 37.36 -5.67
N GLY A 119 -48.94 36.50 -4.68
CA GLY A 119 -49.49 35.17 -4.92
C GLY A 119 -50.89 35.28 -5.55
N MET A 120 -51.05 34.78 -6.77
CA MET A 120 -52.36 34.69 -7.41
C MET A 120 -53.13 33.54 -6.76
N LEU A 121 -53.83 33.81 -5.66
CA LEU A 121 -54.80 32.87 -5.13
C LEU A 121 -55.94 32.75 -6.17
N PRO A 122 -56.24 31.54 -6.68
CA PRO A 122 -57.40 31.37 -7.55
C PRO A 122 -58.67 31.77 -6.79
N PRO A 123 -59.66 32.40 -7.45
CA PRO A 123 -60.91 32.79 -6.79
C PRO A 123 -61.59 31.57 -6.17
N LEU A 124 -62.02 31.71 -4.92
CA LEU A 124 -62.74 30.66 -4.22
C LEU A 124 -64.17 30.59 -4.76
N ASN A 125 -64.49 29.50 -5.47
CA ASN A 125 -65.86 29.17 -5.82
C ASN A 125 -66.56 28.59 -4.60
N PHE A 126 -67.44 29.36 -3.98
CA PHE A 126 -68.40 28.84 -3.02
C PHE A 126 -69.64 28.35 -3.80
N ILE A 127 -69.83 27.03 -3.83
CA ILE A 127 -71.04 26.35 -4.32
C ILE A 127 -71.94 26.08 -3.12
#